data_AF-A0AAV8CXA9-F1
#
_entry.id   AF-A0AAV8CXA9-F1
#
_cell.length_a   1.000
_cell.length_b   1.000
_cell.length_c   1.000
_cell.angle_alpha   90.00
_cell.angle_beta   90.00
_cell.angle_gamma   90.00
#
_symmetry.space_group_name_H-M   'P 1'
#
loop_
_entity.id
_entity.type
_entity.pdbx_description
1 polymer ?
#
loop_
_entity_poly.entity_id
_entity_poly.type
_entity_poly.pdbx_seq_one_letter_code
_entity_poly.pdbx_strand_id
1 'polypeptide(L)'
;MSYVSVCTPYVGVESNCIYYVPFCSEDERKIYKFCLDDHTMAFSIIPTEKTAYESRFCWFVPTRLQRKDSSALPAKVLNEASQDKAFNENLTSGSFQKAKTCPWLMYQEKLDGKCKLLDPLNGIEYSTKIRLPSAVLPTQMLCSKDGRVILLDAANALFMVNPLIGDVVKLPSLDELDEDICGITFTSGPTSDCLVLGFCTNRRDESIKMYKWHSGDKDWTIIYGDEAPFRAANTNPIIFQGELYCLGETGELRVFNPGEETWRMLDKPEPVYSEDEVPFQGTQECYLLELGGDLVSVFKYNYSDYNVRIFKLDTWKMEWVPVNDLAGWTLFLDARY
;
A
#
# COMPACT_ATOMS: atom_id res chain seq x y z
N MET A 1 -6.39 4.62 -2.47
CA MET A 1 -5.99 3.23 -2.17
C MET A 1 -5.73 3.09 -0.69
N SER A 2 -6.29 2.06 -0.03
CA SER A 2 -5.98 1.76 1.37
C SER A 2 -4.77 0.85 1.31
N TYR A 3 -3.71 1.22 2.01
CA TYR A 3 -2.47 0.46 1.96
C TYR A 3 -2.35 -0.41 3.17
N VAL A 4 -1.68 -1.53 2.91
CA VAL A 4 -1.19 -2.41 3.94
C VAL A 4 0.29 -2.57 3.73
N SER A 5 1.05 -2.33 4.79
CA SER A 5 2.45 -2.68 4.89
C SER A 5 2.66 -3.58 6.09
N VAL A 6 3.71 -4.38 6.04
CA VAL A 6 3.99 -5.41 7.04
C VAL A 6 5.45 -5.29 7.45
N CYS A 7 5.74 -5.43 8.74
CA CYS A 7 7.12 -5.66 9.18
C CYS A 7 7.23 -6.72 10.28
N THR A 8 8.39 -7.36 10.34
CA THR A 8 8.79 -8.21 11.49
C THR A 8 9.18 -7.34 12.68
N PRO A 9 9.29 -7.90 13.91
CA PRO A 9 9.76 -7.15 15.07
C PRO A 9 11.04 -6.38 14.78
N TYR A 10 10.96 -5.07 14.97
CA TYR A 10 12.07 -4.12 14.90
C TYR A 10 12.21 -3.44 16.26
N VAL A 11 13.41 -2.96 16.60
CA VAL A 11 13.61 -2.25 17.87
C VAL A 11 12.71 -1.01 17.91
N GLY A 12 11.76 -0.99 18.85
CA GLY A 12 10.78 0.10 19.01
C GLY A 12 9.43 -0.14 18.34
N VAL A 13 9.26 -1.20 17.52
CA VAL A 13 7.96 -1.68 17.06
C VAL A 13 7.52 -2.82 17.96
N GLU A 14 6.30 -2.74 18.47
CA GLU A 14 5.72 -3.84 19.23
C GLU A 14 5.17 -4.90 18.28
N SER A 15 5.54 -6.15 18.55
CA SER A 15 5.02 -7.30 17.83
C SER A 15 3.53 -7.50 18.11
N ASN A 16 2.84 -8.22 17.23
CA ASN A 16 1.43 -8.56 17.39
C ASN A 16 0.52 -7.33 17.53
N CYS A 17 0.87 -6.26 16.80
CA CYS A 17 0.17 -5.00 16.81
C CYS A 17 -0.23 -4.57 15.39
N ILE A 18 -1.27 -3.76 15.31
CA ILE A 18 -1.75 -3.10 14.10
C ILE A 18 -1.62 -1.61 14.31
N TYR A 19 -0.78 -0.97 13.49
CA TYR A 19 -0.66 0.47 13.42
C TYR A 19 -1.58 0.97 12.31
N TYR A 20 -2.38 2.01 12.57
CA TYR A 20 -3.22 2.60 11.53
C TYR A 20 -3.31 4.12 11.59
N VAL A 21 -3.46 4.74 10.42
CA VAL A 21 -3.72 6.18 10.27
C VAL A 21 -5.17 6.34 9.78
N PRO A 22 -6.09 6.91 10.59
CA PRO A 22 -7.50 6.99 10.23
C PRO A 22 -7.78 8.09 9.22
N PHE A 23 -8.93 7.95 8.56
CA PHE A 23 -9.51 9.01 7.75
C PHE A 23 -10.24 10.02 8.63
N CYS A 24 -9.59 11.12 8.99
CA CYS A 24 -10.25 12.30 9.56
C CYS A 24 -9.30 13.50 9.47
N SER A 25 -9.76 14.63 8.92
CA SER A 25 -8.94 15.84 8.75
C SER A 25 -8.34 16.38 10.06
N GLU A 26 -8.92 16.01 11.21
CA GLU A 26 -8.40 16.37 12.54
C GLU A 26 -7.45 15.30 13.12
N ASP A 27 -7.62 14.02 12.75
CA ASP A 27 -6.87 12.87 13.29
C ASP A 27 -5.81 12.28 12.34
N GLU A 28 -5.61 12.80 11.12
CA GLU A 28 -4.51 12.42 10.21
C GLU A 28 -3.12 12.63 10.84
N ARG A 29 -3.03 13.30 11.99
CA ARG A 29 -1.82 13.44 12.80
C ARG A 29 -1.65 12.37 13.85
N LYS A 30 -2.52 11.37 13.91
CA LYS A 30 -2.45 10.31 14.91
C LYS A 30 -2.13 9.00 14.21
N ILE A 31 -1.14 8.30 14.75
CA ILE A 31 -0.91 6.91 14.45
C ILE A 31 -1.50 6.14 15.62
N TYR A 32 -2.54 5.37 15.35
CA TYR A 32 -3.14 4.49 16.33
C TYR A 32 -2.39 3.17 16.32
N LYS A 33 -2.29 2.55 17.49
CA LYS A 33 -1.71 1.23 17.70
C LYS A 33 -2.77 0.40 18.42
N PHE A 34 -3.14 -0.73 17.84
CA PHE A 34 -3.99 -1.74 18.44
C PHE A 34 -3.15 -2.98 18.75
N CYS A 35 -3.11 -3.41 20.01
CA CYS A 35 -2.41 -4.61 20.44
C CYS A 35 -3.37 -5.80 20.44
N LEU A 36 -3.00 -6.90 19.79
CA LEU A 36 -3.85 -8.09 19.71
C LEU A 36 -3.79 -8.95 20.99
N ASP A 37 -2.73 -8.83 21.79
CA ASP A 37 -2.56 -9.63 23.00
C ASP A 37 -3.53 -9.25 24.12
N ASP A 38 -3.78 -7.95 24.29
CA ASP A 38 -4.60 -7.40 25.37
C ASP A 38 -5.78 -6.55 24.87
N HIS A 39 -5.97 -6.46 23.56
CA HIS A 39 -6.99 -5.64 22.89
C HIS A 39 -6.95 -4.17 23.29
N THR A 40 -5.78 -3.64 23.66
CA THR A 40 -5.63 -2.23 23.99
C THR A 40 -5.37 -1.37 22.76
N MET A 41 -5.85 -0.13 22.82
CA MET A 41 -5.60 0.88 21.81
C MET A 41 -4.85 2.07 22.42
N ALA A 42 -3.82 2.53 21.73
CA ALA A 42 -3.08 3.75 22.04
C ALA A 42 -2.89 4.58 20.77
N PHE A 43 -2.47 5.84 20.91
CA PHE A 43 -2.09 6.66 19.76
C PHE A 43 -0.85 7.52 20.06
N SER A 44 -0.09 7.84 19.02
CA SER A 44 0.97 8.84 19.04
C SER A 44 0.63 9.98 18.09
N ILE A 45 1.14 11.19 18.38
CA ILE A 45 0.96 12.36 17.52
C ILE A 45 2.16 12.48 16.58
N ILE A 46 1.89 12.60 15.29
CA ILE A 46 2.85 12.91 14.25
C ILE A 46 3.35 14.35 14.47
N PRO A 47 4.65 14.55 14.74
CA PRO A 47 5.22 15.85 15.04
C PRO A 47 5.43 16.66 13.75
N THR A 48 4.35 17.14 13.13
CA THR A 48 4.41 18.00 11.94
C THR A 48 3.72 19.34 12.16
N GLU A 49 4.33 20.42 11.65
CA GLU A 49 3.78 21.76 11.77
C GLU A 49 2.40 21.86 11.10
N LYS A 50 1.48 22.57 11.76
CA LYS A 50 0.09 22.69 11.32
C LYS A 50 0.06 23.27 9.89
N THR A 51 -0.51 22.50 8.95
CA THR A 51 -0.98 22.88 7.58
C THR A 51 -0.15 22.48 6.34
N ALA A 52 0.96 21.74 6.48
CA ALA A 52 1.96 21.66 5.41
C ALA A 52 1.92 20.49 4.40
N TYR A 53 0.95 19.56 4.36
CA TYR A 53 0.93 18.49 3.33
C TYR A 53 -0.23 18.58 2.31
N GLU A 54 0.07 18.37 1.02
CA GLU A 54 -0.89 18.36 -0.09
C GLU A 54 -1.52 16.97 -0.29
N SER A 55 -0.78 15.90 0.03
CA SER A 55 -1.21 14.51 -0.12
C SER A 55 -1.39 13.82 1.24
N ARG A 56 -2.24 12.79 1.30
CA ARG A 56 -2.36 11.92 2.47
C ARG A 56 -1.05 11.19 2.76
N PHE A 57 -0.91 10.69 3.99
CA PHE A 57 0.14 9.73 4.32
C PHE A 57 -0.15 8.38 3.66
N CYS A 58 0.89 7.72 3.15
CA CYS A 58 0.84 6.29 2.85
C CYS A 58 2.01 5.58 3.52
N TRP A 59 1.82 4.31 3.84
CA TRP A 59 2.92 3.47 4.27
C TRP A 59 3.85 3.14 3.11
N PHE A 60 5.12 3.50 3.27
CA PHE A 60 6.23 3.19 2.37
C PHE A 60 7.16 2.20 3.05
N VAL A 61 7.48 1.09 2.38
CA VAL A 61 8.47 0.11 2.87
C VAL A 61 9.81 0.36 2.17
N PRO A 62 10.84 0.85 2.89
CA PRO A 62 12.16 1.05 2.29
C PRO A 62 12.77 -0.28 1.84
N THR A 63 13.37 -0.32 0.65
CA THR A 63 14.27 -1.42 0.27
C THR A 63 15.56 -1.34 1.08
N ARG A 64 16.09 -2.48 1.51
CA ARG A 64 17.48 -2.57 1.96
C ARG A 64 18.38 -2.15 0.81
N LEU A 65 19.02 -0.98 0.93
CA LEU A 65 20.06 -0.56 -0.01
C LEU A 65 21.24 -1.53 0.10
N GLN A 66 21.47 -2.35 -0.93
CA GLN A 66 22.65 -3.20 -0.96
C GLN A 66 23.86 -2.37 -1.43
N ARG A 67 25.03 -2.64 -0.85
CA ARG A 67 26.30 -1.95 -1.17
C ARG A 67 26.72 -2.04 -2.66
N LYS A 68 26.09 -2.92 -3.45
CA LYS A 68 26.31 -3.01 -4.90
C LYS A 68 25.57 -1.92 -5.69
N ASP A 69 24.43 -1.44 -5.18
CA ASP A 69 23.60 -0.44 -5.86
C ASP A 69 24.20 0.98 -5.81
N SER A 70 25.13 1.24 -4.88
CA SER A 70 25.88 2.50 -4.82
C SER A 70 26.88 2.67 -5.97
N SER A 71 27.24 1.59 -6.67
CA SER A 71 28.14 1.64 -7.83
C SER A 71 27.42 1.87 -9.17
N ALA A 72 26.09 1.77 -9.18
CA ALA A 72 25.24 1.99 -10.35
C ALA A 72 24.72 3.43 -10.46
N LEU A 73 25.10 4.31 -9.53
CA LEU A 73 24.76 5.73 -9.60
C LEU A 73 25.51 6.37 -10.80
N PRO A 74 24.82 6.98 -11.77
CA PRO A 74 25.46 7.65 -12.89
C PRO A 74 26.45 8.69 -12.38
N ALA A 75 27.65 8.79 -12.96
CA ALA A 75 28.72 9.69 -12.51
C ALA A 75 28.35 11.19 -12.43
N LYS A 76 27.22 11.60 -13.04
CA LYS A 76 26.61 12.93 -12.85
C LYS A 76 26.06 13.16 -11.43
N VAL A 77 25.69 12.10 -10.71
CA VAL A 77 25.18 12.15 -9.32
C VAL A 77 26.27 12.60 -8.34
N LEU A 78 27.55 12.31 -8.60
CA LEU A 78 28.63 12.72 -7.70
C LEU A 78 28.94 14.23 -7.74
N ASN A 79 28.65 14.90 -8.86
CA ASN A 79 28.97 16.32 -9.00
C ASN A 79 27.82 17.26 -8.61
N GLU A 80 26.55 16.87 -8.79
CA GLU A 80 25.40 17.69 -8.37
C GLU A 80 24.87 17.35 -6.97
N ALA A 81 25.14 16.14 -6.42
CA ALA A 81 24.83 15.79 -5.02
C ALA A 81 25.85 16.33 -4.00
N SER A 82 26.75 17.21 -4.43
CA SER A 82 27.80 17.80 -3.60
C SER A 82 27.32 18.98 -2.73
N GLN A 83 26.05 19.40 -2.85
CA GLN A 83 25.47 20.49 -2.06
C GLN A 83 24.65 20.07 -0.84
N ASP A 84 24.30 18.78 -0.67
CA ASP A 84 23.53 18.32 0.49
C ASP A 84 24.27 17.21 1.26
N LYS A 85 25.26 17.66 2.04
CA LYS A 85 26.21 16.82 2.77
C LYS A 85 25.53 15.89 3.80
N ALA A 86 24.41 16.33 4.38
CA ALA A 86 23.65 15.59 5.38
C ALA A 86 22.94 14.33 4.82
N PHE A 87 22.48 14.37 3.56
CA PHE A 87 21.81 13.23 2.93
C PHE A 87 22.81 12.09 2.65
N ASN A 88 24.01 12.43 2.18
CA ASN A 88 25.06 11.45 1.89
C ASN A 88 25.70 10.89 3.17
N GLU A 89 25.90 11.69 4.22
CA GLU A 89 26.42 11.22 5.50
C GLU A 89 25.45 10.24 6.20
N ASN A 90 24.14 10.37 6.01
CA ASN A 90 23.15 9.44 6.57
C ASN A 90 22.95 8.15 5.74
N LEU A 91 23.14 8.20 4.42
CA LEU A 91 23.16 6.99 3.57
C LEU A 91 24.44 6.16 3.73
N THR A 92 25.56 6.81 4.04
CA THR A 92 26.88 6.18 4.18
C THR A 92 27.25 5.85 5.63
N SER A 93 26.65 6.51 6.62
CA SER A 93 26.73 6.05 8.00
C SER A 93 25.97 4.73 8.14
N GLY A 94 26.55 3.78 8.88
CA GLY A 94 26.02 2.42 9.02
C GLY A 94 24.65 2.29 9.71
N SER A 95 23.89 3.37 9.87
CA SER A 95 22.53 3.42 10.42
C SER A 95 21.47 2.88 9.46
N PHE A 96 21.63 3.07 8.13
CA PHE A 96 20.71 2.50 7.12
C PHE A 96 20.94 1.01 6.81
N GLN A 97 22.12 0.45 7.14
CA GLN A 97 22.52 -0.89 6.69
C GLN A 97 22.09 -2.04 7.62
N LYS A 98 21.54 -1.75 8.81
CA LYS A 98 21.29 -2.78 9.84
C LYS A 98 19.83 -3.00 10.25
N ALA A 99 18.89 -2.20 9.74
CA ALA A 99 17.48 -2.35 10.08
C ALA A 99 16.76 -3.32 9.12
N LYS A 100 16.02 -4.31 9.66
CA LYS A 100 14.77 -4.71 9.02
C LYS A 100 13.86 -3.49 9.18
N THR A 101 13.70 -2.68 8.15
CA THR A 101 13.14 -1.32 8.27
C THR A 101 11.65 -1.38 8.54
N CYS A 102 11.22 -0.78 9.66
CA CYS A 102 9.82 -0.42 9.87
C CYS A 102 9.32 0.43 8.68
N PRO A 103 8.05 0.30 8.26
CA PRO A 103 7.47 1.18 7.26
C PRO A 103 7.55 2.64 7.73
N TRP A 104 7.73 3.53 6.77
CA TRP A 104 7.75 4.98 6.96
C TRP A 104 6.49 5.59 6.38
N LEU A 105 6.07 6.74 6.91
CA LEU A 105 4.97 7.49 6.34
C LEU A 105 5.49 8.40 5.22
N MET A 106 5.05 8.16 3.99
CA MET A 106 5.33 9.02 2.85
C MET A 106 4.20 10.02 2.66
N TYR A 107 4.54 11.28 2.37
CA TYR A 107 3.57 12.35 2.06
C TYR A 107 4.24 13.45 1.21
N GLN A 108 3.45 14.33 0.62
CA GLN A 108 3.91 15.47 -0.16
C GLN A 108 3.71 16.78 0.61
N GLU A 109 4.76 17.60 0.71
CA GLU A 109 4.69 18.92 1.34
C GLU A 109 4.11 19.98 0.39
N LYS A 110 3.14 20.80 0.87
CA LYS A 110 2.46 21.84 0.11
C LYS A 110 3.40 22.94 -0.41
N LEU A 111 4.44 23.26 0.37
CA LEU A 111 5.25 24.47 0.13
C LEU A 111 6.23 24.30 -1.03
N ASP A 112 6.82 23.12 -1.19
CA ASP A 112 7.86 22.87 -2.21
C ASP A 112 7.56 21.69 -3.13
N GLY A 113 6.42 21.00 -2.92
CA GLY A 113 5.97 19.88 -3.72
C GLY A 113 6.82 18.62 -3.59
N LYS A 114 7.79 18.56 -2.66
CA LYS A 114 8.64 17.39 -2.46
C LYS A 114 7.91 16.33 -1.67
N CYS A 115 8.25 15.07 -1.97
CA CYS A 115 7.89 13.97 -1.10
C CYS A 115 8.82 13.92 0.11
N LYS A 116 8.25 13.64 1.27
CA LYS A 116 8.91 13.43 2.55
C LYS A 116 8.60 12.04 3.07
N LEU A 117 9.53 11.49 3.83
CA LEU A 117 9.43 10.20 4.51
C LEU A 117 9.61 10.43 6.01
N LEU A 118 8.60 10.12 6.80
CA LEU A 118 8.64 10.21 8.25
C LEU A 118 8.83 8.81 8.86
N ASP A 119 9.87 8.66 9.68
CA ASP A 119 10.02 7.54 10.58
C ASP A 119 9.07 7.73 11.78
N PRO A 120 7.98 6.94 11.89
CA PRO A 120 6.96 7.15 12.91
C PRO A 120 7.45 6.82 14.33
N LEU A 121 8.52 6.03 14.46
CA LEU A 121 9.04 5.59 15.76
C LEU A 121 10.05 6.57 16.33
N ASN A 122 10.89 7.11 15.45
CA ASN A 122 11.96 8.02 15.84
C ASN A 122 11.56 9.50 15.68
N GLY A 123 10.45 9.78 14.99
CA GLY A 123 10.02 11.15 14.67
C GLY A 123 10.98 11.87 13.73
N ILE A 124 11.77 11.11 12.95
CA ILE A 124 12.78 11.66 12.03
C ILE A 124 12.16 11.79 10.65
N GLU A 125 12.26 12.99 10.07
CA GLU A 125 11.80 13.30 8.72
C GLU A 125 12.98 13.30 7.73
N TYR A 126 12.78 12.69 6.56
CA TYR A 126 13.73 12.66 5.46
C TYR A 126 13.10 13.27 4.21
N SER A 127 13.81 14.21 3.58
CA SER A 127 13.43 14.74 2.27
C SER A 127 13.85 13.77 1.17
N THR A 128 12.95 13.47 0.24
CA THR A 128 13.27 12.65 -0.93
C THR A 128 13.93 13.49 -2.03
N LYS A 129 14.59 12.82 -2.98
CA LYS A 129 15.16 13.47 -4.18
C LYS A 129 14.11 13.80 -5.24
N ILE A 130 12.87 13.39 -5.01
CA ILE A 130 11.83 13.48 -6.03
C ILE A 130 11.01 14.72 -5.78
N ARG A 131 10.97 15.54 -6.82
CA ARG A 131 9.92 16.51 -7.01
C ARG A 131 8.91 15.84 -7.93
N LEU A 132 7.72 15.62 -7.42
CA LEU A 132 6.61 15.25 -8.29
C LEU A 132 6.39 16.41 -9.27
N PRO A 133 6.03 16.15 -10.53
CA PRO A 133 5.63 17.20 -11.47
C PRO A 133 4.51 18.03 -10.82
N SER A 134 4.83 19.23 -10.36
CA SER A 134 3.95 20.06 -9.53
C SER A 134 3.14 21.01 -10.41
N ALA A 135 1.82 21.08 -10.14
CA ALA A 135 1.02 22.32 -10.14
C ALA A 135 -0.42 22.10 -9.64
N VAL A 136 -0.94 20.87 -9.63
CA VAL A 136 -2.36 20.61 -9.33
C VAL A 136 -2.52 19.40 -8.39
N LEU A 137 -3.19 19.65 -7.28
CA LEU A 137 -3.68 18.66 -6.31
C LEU A 137 -4.66 17.65 -6.95
N PRO A 138 -4.74 16.40 -6.46
CA PRO A 138 -3.78 15.65 -5.66
C PRO A 138 -3.10 14.52 -6.45
N THR A 139 -1.78 14.36 -6.32
CA THR A 139 -1.12 13.11 -6.71
C THR A 139 -1.59 12.02 -5.76
N GLN A 140 -2.37 11.06 -6.24
CA GLN A 140 -2.75 9.90 -5.44
C GLN A 140 -1.61 8.91 -5.45
N MET A 141 -1.10 8.56 -4.28
CA MET A 141 -0.32 7.35 -4.17
C MET A 141 -1.31 6.21 -4.37
N LEU A 142 -1.02 5.27 -5.26
CA LEU A 142 -1.85 4.08 -5.51
C LEU A 142 -1.38 2.78 -4.82
N CYS A 143 -0.09 2.43 -4.88
CA CYS A 143 0.46 1.25 -4.18
C CYS A 143 1.92 1.45 -3.79
N SER A 144 2.37 0.80 -2.69
CA SER A 144 3.77 0.77 -2.29
C SER A 144 4.21 -0.67 -2.06
N LYS A 145 5.32 -1.05 -2.69
CA LYS A 145 5.90 -2.40 -2.63
C LYS A 145 7.37 -2.33 -3.02
N ASP A 146 8.22 -3.12 -2.36
CA ASP A 146 9.64 -3.26 -2.70
C ASP A 146 10.39 -1.94 -2.94
N GLY A 147 10.24 -0.98 -2.01
CA GLY A 147 10.93 0.32 -2.06
C GLY A 147 10.45 1.24 -3.18
N ARG A 148 9.32 0.92 -3.80
CA ARG A 148 8.70 1.70 -4.87
C ARG A 148 7.27 2.07 -4.54
N VAL A 149 6.78 3.09 -5.22
CA VAL A 149 5.42 3.60 -5.12
C VAL A 149 4.87 3.83 -6.53
N ILE A 150 3.61 3.48 -6.79
CA ILE A 150 2.89 3.95 -7.97
C ILE A 150 2.12 5.21 -7.60
N LEU A 151 2.26 6.24 -8.41
CA LEU A 151 1.63 7.55 -8.27
C LEU A 151 0.70 7.79 -9.45
N LEU A 152 -0.44 8.42 -9.19
CA LEU A 152 -1.36 8.95 -10.17
C LEU A 152 -1.40 10.46 -10.02
N ASP A 153 -1.02 11.22 -11.06
CA ASP A 153 -1.09 12.68 -11.02
C ASP A 153 -2.48 13.22 -11.39
N ALA A 154 -2.66 14.53 -11.31
CA ALA A 154 -3.91 15.20 -11.65
C ALA A 154 -4.28 15.15 -13.15
N ALA A 155 -3.34 14.76 -14.01
CA ALA A 155 -3.58 14.54 -15.44
C ALA A 155 -3.88 13.06 -15.75
N ASN A 156 -4.14 12.24 -14.72
CA ASN A 156 -4.34 10.80 -14.79
C ASN A 156 -3.13 10.03 -15.33
N ALA A 157 -1.93 10.61 -15.27
CA ALA A 157 -0.70 9.92 -15.63
C ALA A 157 -0.17 9.09 -14.46
N LEU A 158 0.25 7.86 -14.78
CA LEU A 158 0.79 6.93 -13.81
C LEU A 158 2.32 6.91 -13.83
N PHE A 159 2.92 6.86 -12.65
CA PHE A 159 4.37 6.80 -12.47
C PHE A 159 4.74 5.74 -11.44
N MET A 160 5.65 4.84 -11.80
CA MET A 160 6.34 3.98 -10.85
C MET A 160 7.61 4.67 -10.39
N VAL A 161 7.79 4.81 -9.08
CA VAL A 161 8.78 5.70 -8.49
C VAL A 161 9.55 5.02 -7.36
N ASN A 162 10.87 5.14 -7.35
CA ASN A 162 11.70 4.85 -6.18
C ASN A 162 12.14 6.17 -5.50
N PRO A 163 11.50 6.57 -4.39
CA PRO A 163 11.74 7.87 -3.75
C PRO A 163 13.14 8.03 -3.14
N LEU A 164 13.83 6.92 -2.85
CA LEU A 164 15.15 6.95 -2.21
C LEU A 164 16.27 7.32 -3.19
N ILE A 165 16.21 6.76 -4.40
CA ILE A 165 17.25 6.96 -5.43
C ILE A 165 16.83 7.95 -6.52
N GLY A 166 15.54 8.32 -6.57
CA GLY A 166 15.02 9.24 -7.59
C GLY A 166 14.75 8.60 -8.94
N ASP A 167 14.58 7.27 -8.98
CA ASP A 167 14.25 6.53 -10.20
C ASP A 167 12.75 6.66 -10.50
N VAL A 168 12.40 6.98 -11.74
CA VAL A 168 11.02 7.29 -12.17
C VAL A 168 10.77 6.65 -13.53
N VAL A 169 9.72 5.85 -13.62
CA VAL A 169 9.22 5.25 -14.86
C VAL A 169 7.78 5.68 -15.06
N LYS A 170 7.52 6.33 -16.20
CA LYS A 170 6.17 6.69 -16.62
C LYS A 170 5.49 5.46 -17.21
N LEU A 171 4.32 5.12 -16.70
CA LEU A 171 3.45 4.06 -17.25
C LEU A 171 2.56 4.66 -18.36
N PRO A 172 1.99 3.84 -19.27
CA PRO A 172 1.06 4.34 -20.27
C PRO A 172 -0.15 5.01 -19.60
N SER A 173 -0.73 6.00 -20.27
CA SER A 173 -1.92 6.68 -19.73
C SER A 173 -3.12 5.73 -19.71
N LEU A 174 -4.02 5.95 -18.76
CA LEU A 174 -5.30 5.25 -18.69
C LEU A 174 -6.41 6.15 -19.24
N ASP A 175 -6.22 6.67 -20.46
CA ASP A 175 -7.05 7.71 -21.11
C ASP A 175 -8.56 7.35 -21.26
N GLU A 176 -8.96 6.13 -20.87
CA GLU A 176 -10.32 5.59 -20.94
C GLU A 176 -10.94 5.24 -19.57
N LEU A 177 -10.48 5.84 -18.47
CA LEU A 177 -11.12 5.65 -17.16
C LEU A 177 -12.40 6.49 -17.09
N ASP A 178 -13.50 5.95 -17.62
CA ASP A 178 -14.85 6.31 -17.15
C ASP A 178 -15.08 5.87 -15.69
N GLU A 179 -14.15 5.07 -15.14
CA GLU A 179 -14.22 4.42 -13.83
C GLU A 179 -12.96 4.68 -13.00
N ASP A 180 -13.12 4.96 -11.70
CA ASP A 180 -12.00 5.11 -10.79
C ASP A 180 -11.24 3.77 -10.61
N ILE A 181 -9.90 3.79 -10.66
CA ILE A 181 -9.10 2.60 -10.37
C ILE A 181 -9.39 2.14 -8.94
N CYS A 182 -9.82 0.90 -8.79
CA CYS A 182 -10.11 0.29 -7.50
C CYS A 182 -8.82 -0.06 -6.77
N GLY A 183 -7.86 -0.67 -7.46
CA GLY A 183 -6.56 -1.01 -6.90
C GLY A 183 -5.51 -1.31 -7.96
N ILE A 184 -4.24 -1.22 -7.58
CA ILE A 184 -3.10 -1.54 -8.46
C ILE A 184 -1.99 -2.24 -7.68
N THR A 185 -1.25 -3.11 -8.35
CA THR A 185 -0.12 -3.86 -7.80
C THR A 185 0.90 -4.15 -8.89
N PHE A 186 2.07 -4.65 -8.50
CA PHE A 186 3.13 -5.04 -9.43
C PHE A 186 4.00 -6.18 -8.91
N THR A 187 4.69 -6.89 -9.82
CA THR A 187 5.56 -8.02 -9.48
C THR A 187 6.95 -7.60 -9.03
N SER A 188 7.57 -6.62 -9.70
CA SER A 188 8.98 -6.26 -9.50
C SER A 188 9.30 -4.82 -9.94
N GLY A 189 10.58 -4.43 -9.95
CA GLY A 189 11.00 -3.11 -10.43
C GLY A 189 11.06 -3.05 -11.96
N PRO A 190 11.09 -1.85 -12.57
CA PRO A 190 10.96 -1.67 -14.02
C PRO A 190 12.18 -2.13 -14.83
N THR A 191 13.29 -2.48 -14.15
CA THR A 191 14.52 -3.02 -14.77
C THR A 191 14.53 -4.54 -14.89
N SER A 192 13.54 -5.22 -14.31
CA SER A 192 13.21 -6.63 -14.53
C SER A 192 11.95 -6.73 -15.41
N ASP A 193 11.57 -7.95 -15.82
CA ASP A 193 10.27 -8.24 -16.43
C ASP A 193 9.15 -7.90 -15.42
N CYS A 194 8.76 -6.63 -15.40
CA CYS A 194 7.83 -6.06 -14.45
C CYS A 194 6.42 -6.17 -15.01
N LEU A 195 5.55 -6.82 -14.27
CA LEU A 195 4.13 -6.89 -14.55
C LEU A 195 3.41 -5.96 -13.58
N VAL A 196 2.69 -5.00 -14.14
CA VAL A 196 1.79 -4.10 -13.40
C VAL A 196 0.35 -4.52 -13.69
N LEU A 197 -0.43 -4.69 -12.63
CA LEU A 197 -1.83 -5.11 -12.68
C LEU A 197 -2.67 -4.10 -11.93
N GLY A 198 -3.56 -3.41 -12.65
CA GLY A 198 -4.59 -2.55 -12.09
C GLY A 198 -5.97 -3.14 -12.34
N PHE A 199 -6.96 -2.78 -11.53
CA PHE A 199 -8.35 -3.13 -11.83
C PHE A 199 -9.31 -2.03 -11.40
N CYS A 200 -10.47 -1.99 -12.07
CA CYS A 200 -11.62 -1.17 -11.70
C CYS A 200 -12.89 -2.02 -11.71
N THR A 201 -13.91 -1.53 -11.03
CA THR A 201 -15.25 -2.12 -11.04
C THR A 201 -16.25 -1.06 -11.43
N ASN A 202 -17.08 -1.36 -12.42
CA ASN A 202 -18.10 -0.44 -12.91
C ASN A 202 -19.15 -0.18 -11.83
N ARG A 203 -19.43 1.09 -11.52
CA ARG A 203 -20.37 1.45 -10.44
C ARG A 203 -21.83 1.11 -10.75
N ARG A 204 -22.20 0.86 -12.01
CA ARG A 204 -23.58 0.61 -12.44
C ARG A 204 -23.91 -0.87 -12.52
N ASP A 205 -23.06 -1.64 -13.17
CA ASP A 205 -23.27 -3.08 -13.39
C ASP A 205 -22.33 -3.98 -12.59
N GLU A 206 -21.39 -3.39 -11.83
CA GLU A 206 -20.46 -4.11 -10.95
C GLU A 206 -19.55 -5.08 -11.70
N SER A 207 -19.40 -4.90 -13.02
CA SER A 207 -18.43 -5.65 -13.82
C SER A 207 -17.01 -5.25 -13.46
N ILE A 208 -16.10 -6.23 -13.48
CA ILE A 208 -14.68 -6.00 -13.23
C ILE A 208 -13.91 -5.85 -14.55
N LYS A 209 -12.97 -4.90 -14.59
CA LYS A 209 -12.04 -4.70 -15.69
C LYS A 209 -10.63 -4.63 -15.14
N MET A 210 -9.70 -5.35 -15.76
CA MET A 210 -8.30 -5.40 -15.36
C MET A 210 -7.41 -4.81 -16.45
N TYR A 211 -6.39 -4.08 -16.01
CA TYR A 211 -5.35 -3.47 -16.82
C TYR A 211 -4.04 -4.19 -16.55
N LYS A 212 -3.45 -4.74 -17.59
CA LYS A 212 -2.20 -5.49 -17.56
C LYS A 212 -1.14 -4.76 -18.38
N TRP A 213 0.04 -4.55 -17.81
CA TRP A 213 1.18 -3.95 -18.52
C TRP A 213 2.46 -4.68 -18.16
N HIS A 214 3.25 -5.07 -19.16
CA HIS A 214 4.61 -5.54 -18.97
C HIS A 214 5.63 -4.45 -19.26
N SER A 215 6.78 -4.51 -18.60
CA SER A 215 7.91 -3.61 -18.84
C SER A 215 8.31 -3.62 -20.32
N GLY A 216 8.19 -2.47 -20.98
CA GLY A 216 8.50 -2.30 -22.40
C GLY A 216 7.27 -2.27 -23.31
N ASP A 217 6.10 -2.65 -22.81
CA ASP A 217 4.84 -2.48 -23.54
C ASP A 217 4.53 -0.99 -23.73
N LYS A 218 3.96 -0.66 -24.89
CA LYS A 218 3.58 0.71 -25.24
C LYS A 218 2.30 1.16 -24.54
N ASP A 219 1.37 0.22 -24.38
CA ASP A 219 0.00 0.47 -23.93
C ASP A 219 -0.46 -0.65 -22.98
N TRP A 220 -1.58 -0.42 -22.28
CA TRP A 220 -2.19 -1.42 -21.41
C TRP A 220 -2.94 -2.48 -22.22
N THR A 221 -2.81 -3.73 -21.82
CA THR A 221 -3.73 -4.81 -22.23
C THR A 221 -4.93 -4.79 -21.29
N ILE A 222 -6.13 -4.73 -21.86
CA ILE A 222 -7.39 -4.73 -21.11
C ILE A 222 -7.96 -6.14 -21.09
N ILE A 223 -8.31 -6.62 -19.90
CA ILE A 223 -8.94 -7.93 -19.68
C ILE A 223 -10.26 -7.70 -18.96
N TYR A 224 -11.35 -8.19 -19.53
CA TYR A 224 -12.68 -8.07 -18.96
C TYR A 224 -12.98 -9.26 -18.03
N GLY A 225 -13.69 -8.99 -16.95
CA GLY A 225 -14.27 -9.99 -16.07
C GLY A 225 -15.38 -10.80 -16.73
N ASP A 226 -15.79 -11.86 -16.06
CA ASP A 226 -17.09 -12.46 -16.33
C ASP A 226 -18.24 -11.54 -15.86
N GLU A 227 -19.49 -11.93 -16.15
CA GLU A 227 -20.69 -11.13 -15.85
C GLU A 227 -21.10 -11.12 -14.36
N ALA A 228 -20.39 -11.85 -13.48
CA ALA A 228 -20.74 -11.88 -12.07
C ALA A 228 -20.36 -10.55 -11.39
N PRO A 229 -21.32 -9.89 -10.71
CA PRO A 229 -21.10 -8.60 -10.06
C PRO A 229 -20.05 -8.71 -8.96
N PHE A 230 -19.21 -7.69 -8.83
CA PHE A 230 -18.17 -7.61 -7.82
C PHE A 230 -17.90 -6.16 -7.43
N ARG A 231 -18.11 -5.83 -6.15
CA ARG A 231 -17.78 -4.52 -5.59
C ARG A 231 -16.44 -4.59 -4.89
N ALA A 232 -15.43 -3.97 -5.47
CA ALA A 232 -14.08 -3.98 -4.93
C ALA A 232 -14.03 -3.25 -3.57
N ALA A 233 -13.44 -3.90 -2.57
CA ALA A 233 -12.99 -3.20 -1.38
C ALA A 233 -11.90 -2.20 -1.73
N ASN A 234 -11.76 -1.18 -0.89
CA ASN A 234 -10.77 -0.12 -1.05
C ASN A 234 -9.33 -0.56 -0.78
N THR A 235 -8.94 -1.81 -1.00
CA THR A 235 -7.57 -2.34 -0.83
C THR A 235 -6.90 -2.65 -2.16
N ASN A 236 -5.56 -2.70 -2.18
CA ASN A 236 -4.82 -3.12 -3.37
C ASN A 236 -4.92 -4.63 -3.59
N PRO A 237 -4.87 -5.09 -4.85
CA PRO A 237 -4.89 -6.52 -5.11
C PRO A 237 -3.53 -7.14 -4.78
N ILE A 238 -3.53 -8.41 -4.42
CA ILE A 238 -2.31 -9.15 -4.08
C ILE A 238 -2.02 -10.20 -5.14
N ILE A 239 -0.79 -10.18 -5.66
CA ILE A 239 -0.27 -11.30 -6.47
C ILE A 239 0.23 -12.34 -5.49
N PHE A 240 -0.45 -13.48 -5.41
CA PHE A 240 -0.14 -14.56 -4.49
C PHE A 240 -0.11 -15.87 -5.24
N GLN A 241 0.98 -16.64 -5.10
CA GLN A 241 1.17 -17.93 -5.77
C GLN A 241 0.90 -17.92 -7.29
N GLY A 242 1.18 -16.78 -7.95
CA GLY A 242 1.01 -16.62 -9.40
C GLY A 242 -0.38 -16.16 -9.86
N GLU A 243 -1.31 -15.95 -8.94
CA GLU A 243 -2.67 -15.46 -9.24
C GLU A 243 -2.89 -14.09 -8.60
N LEU A 244 -3.84 -13.32 -9.14
CA LEU A 244 -4.20 -12.00 -8.62
C LEU A 244 -5.48 -12.11 -7.79
N TYR A 245 -5.43 -11.65 -6.55
CA TYR A 245 -6.53 -11.67 -5.60
C TYR A 245 -7.01 -10.24 -5.34
N CYS A 246 -8.30 -9.99 -5.61
CA CYS A 246 -8.98 -8.74 -5.31
C CYS A 246 -10.01 -8.98 -4.21
N LEU A 247 -10.00 -8.16 -3.16
CA LEU A 247 -10.98 -8.26 -2.06
C LEU A 247 -12.22 -7.44 -2.39
N GLY A 248 -13.40 -8.01 -2.12
CA GLY A 248 -14.69 -7.34 -2.24
C GLY A 248 -15.10 -6.66 -0.93
N GLU A 249 -16.01 -5.70 -1.03
CA GLU A 249 -16.51 -4.93 0.13
C GLU A 249 -17.16 -5.84 1.19
N THR A 250 -17.69 -7.00 0.80
CA THR A 250 -18.34 -7.94 1.72
C THR A 250 -17.41 -9.06 2.22
N GLY A 251 -16.13 -9.03 1.81
CA GLY A 251 -15.09 -9.96 2.24
C GLY A 251 -14.82 -11.13 1.28
N GLU A 252 -15.57 -11.23 0.19
CA GLU A 252 -15.36 -12.21 -0.88
C GLU A 252 -14.09 -11.89 -1.68
N LEU A 253 -13.49 -12.88 -2.32
CA LEU A 253 -12.34 -12.67 -3.21
C LEU A 253 -12.71 -12.90 -4.66
N ARG A 254 -12.28 -11.99 -5.52
CA ARG A 254 -12.21 -12.19 -6.96
C ARG A 254 -10.79 -12.56 -7.35
N VAL A 255 -10.62 -13.75 -7.93
CA VAL A 255 -9.30 -14.30 -8.27
C VAL A 255 -9.14 -14.41 -9.76
N PHE A 256 -8.07 -13.84 -10.30
CA PHE A 256 -7.69 -13.94 -11.70
C PHE A 256 -6.49 -14.87 -11.87
N ASN A 257 -6.65 -15.87 -12.74
CA ASN A 257 -5.57 -16.74 -13.16
C ASN A 257 -4.96 -16.22 -14.48
N PRO A 258 -3.73 -15.70 -14.47
CA PRO A 258 -3.11 -15.16 -15.69
C PRO A 258 -2.69 -16.22 -16.72
N GLY A 259 -2.54 -17.49 -16.31
CA GLY A 259 -2.16 -18.58 -17.23
C GLY A 259 -3.32 -19.07 -18.09
N GLU A 260 -4.53 -19.07 -17.53
CA GLU A 260 -5.77 -19.46 -18.23
C GLU A 260 -6.60 -18.25 -18.69
N GLU A 261 -6.26 -17.06 -18.22
CA GLU A 261 -7.04 -15.82 -18.38
C GLU A 261 -8.49 -15.96 -17.89
N THR A 262 -8.68 -16.68 -16.78
CA THR A 262 -9.98 -16.95 -16.18
C THR A 262 -10.17 -16.24 -14.84
N TRP A 263 -11.43 -15.97 -14.51
CA TRP A 263 -11.85 -15.42 -13.22
C TRP A 263 -12.59 -16.48 -12.42
N ARG A 264 -12.44 -16.43 -11.08
CA ARG A 264 -13.27 -17.17 -10.15
C ARG A 264 -13.57 -16.36 -8.90
N MET A 265 -14.65 -16.72 -8.23
CA MET A 265 -15.04 -16.16 -6.94
C MET A 265 -14.65 -17.15 -5.84
N LEU A 266 -14.10 -16.65 -4.74
CA LEU A 266 -13.99 -17.36 -3.47
C LEU A 266 -14.88 -16.64 -2.47
N ASP A 267 -15.58 -17.43 -1.67
CA ASP A 267 -16.50 -16.88 -0.69
C ASP A 267 -15.76 -16.12 0.42
N LYS A 268 -16.51 -15.28 1.13
CA LYS A 268 -16.00 -14.52 2.28
C LYS A 268 -15.73 -15.45 3.47
N PRO A 269 -14.95 -15.01 4.48
CA PRO A 269 -14.82 -15.77 5.71
C PRO A 269 -16.17 -15.92 6.41
N GLU A 270 -16.53 -17.13 6.85
CA GLU A 270 -17.69 -17.32 7.72
C GLU A 270 -17.30 -17.81 9.11
N PRO A 271 -17.86 -17.22 10.19
CA PRO A 271 -18.56 -15.93 10.22
C PRO A 271 -17.54 -14.77 10.27
N VAL A 272 -17.63 -13.79 9.35
CA VAL A 272 -16.98 -12.49 9.62
C VAL A 272 -17.59 -11.90 10.91
N TYR A 273 -18.90 -12.09 11.16
CA TYR A 273 -19.65 -11.71 12.39
C TYR A 273 -20.87 -12.63 12.63
N SER A 274 -21.39 -12.71 13.86
CA SER A 274 -22.70 -13.34 14.13
C SER A 274 -23.84 -12.41 13.71
N GLU A 275 -25.03 -12.96 13.39
CA GLU A 275 -26.21 -12.16 12.97
C GLU A 275 -26.61 -11.08 14.01
N ASP A 276 -26.26 -11.29 15.28
CA ASP A 276 -26.54 -10.39 16.40
C ASP A 276 -25.53 -9.23 16.52
N GLU A 277 -24.39 -9.29 15.83
CA GLU A 277 -23.27 -8.32 15.89
C GLU A 277 -23.28 -7.31 14.73
N VAL A 278 -24.40 -7.13 14.04
CA VAL A 278 -24.51 -6.15 12.95
C VAL A 278 -25.00 -4.80 13.51
N PRO A 279 -24.14 -3.85 13.93
CA PRO A 279 -24.57 -2.48 14.03
C PRO A 279 -24.71 -1.94 12.60
N PHE A 280 -25.92 -1.47 12.30
CA PHE A 280 -26.24 -0.39 11.39
C PHE A 280 -25.04 0.34 10.72
N GLN A 281 -25.04 0.38 9.40
CA GLN A 281 -24.59 1.53 8.58
C GLN A 281 -23.17 2.08 8.82
N GLY A 282 -22.23 1.26 9.27
CA GLY A 282 -20.81 1.59 9.26
C GLY A 282 -20.11 1.06 8.03
N THR A 283 -19.11 1.80 7.57
CA THR A 283 -18.19 1.34 6.54
C THR A 283 -17.18 0.36 7.14
N GLN A 284 -17.10 -0.83 6.55
CA GLN A 284 -16.11 -1.84 6.89
C GLN A 284 -14.81 -1.51 6.15
N GLU A 285 -13.74 -1.31 6.90
CA GLU A 285 -12.39 -1.23 6.33
C GLU A 285 -11.86 -2.65 6.15
N CYS A 286 -11.76 -3.08 4.90
CA CYS A 286 -11.27 -4.39 4.52
C CYS A 286 -9.88 -4.25 3.90
N TYR A 287 -8.97 -5.12 4.30
CA TYR A 287 -7.58 -5.13 3.87
C TYR A 287 -7.20 -6.52 3.39
N LEU A 288 -6.38 -6.61 2.34
CA LEU A 288 -5.79 -7.84 1.84
C LEU A 288 -4.27 -7.68 1.77
N LEU A 289 -3.53 -8.67 2.26
CA LEU A 289 -2.07 -8.61 2.33
C LEU A 289 -1.44 -10.01 2.28
N GLU A 290 -0.15 -10.06 1.96
CA GLU A 290 0.67 -11.25 2.16
C GLU A 290 1.45 -11.10 3.48
N LEU A 291 1.32 -12.08 4.38
CA LEU A 291 1.98 -12.11 5.68
C LEU A 291 2.74 -13.43 5.82
N GLY A 292 4.07 -13.38 5.83
CA GLY A 292 4.89 -14.57 6.06
C GLY A 292 4.71 -15.69 5.01
N GLY A 293 4.27 -15.36 3.79
CA GLY A 293 3.95 -16.33 2.74
C GLY A 293 2.51 -16.83 2.75
N ASP A 294 1.65 -16.25 3.59
CA ASP A 294 0.23 -16.54 3.66
C ASP A 294 -0.61 -15.36 3.18
N LEU A 295 -1.74 -15.63 2.53
CA LEU A 295 -2.71 -14.59 2.18
C LEU A 295 -3.62 -14.33 3.38
N VAL A 296 -3.64 -13.07 3.83
CA VAL A 296 -4.35 -12.64 5.04
C VAL A 296 -5.31 -11.49 4.71
N SER A 297 -6.50 -11.51 5.32
CA SER A 297 -7.43 -10.39 5.30
C SER A 297 -7.66 -9.84 6.70
N VAL A 298 -7.75 -8.52 6.80
CA VAL A 298 -8.07 -7.80 8.04
C VAL A 298 -9.36 -7.03 7.82
N PHE A 299 -10.29 -7.16 8.76
CA PHE A 299 -11.56 -6.45 8.78
C PHE A 299 -11.63 -5.57 10.02
N LYS A 300 -11.91 -4.29 9.83
CA LYS A 300 -12.08 -3.31 10.91
C LYS A 300 -13.37 -2.52 10.71
N TYR A 301 -14.15 -2.33 11.77
CA TYR A 301 -15.38 -1.53 11.72
C TYR A 301 -15.19 -0.16 12.38
N ASN A 302 -15.72 0.90 11.78
CA ASN A 302 -15.46 2.29 12.18
C ASN A 302 -16.15 2.76 13.47
N TYR A 303 -17.15 2.02 13.98
CA TYR A 303 -17.99 2.46 15.10
C TYR A 303 -17.75 1.73 16.42
N SER A 304 -16.74 0.85 16.49
CA SER A 304 -16.36 0.18 17.73
C SER A 304 -14.85 0.04 17.82
N ASP A 305 -14.29 0.48 18.95
CA ASP A 305 -12.86 0.33 19.29
C ASP A 305 -12.39 -1.14 19.44
N TYR A 306 -13.28 -2.13 19.17
CA TYR A 306 -13.13 -3.52 19.60
C TYR A 306 -13.26 -4.59 18.50
N ASN A 307 -13.40 -4.24 17.22
CA ASN A 307 -13.68 -5.23 16.17
C ASN A 307 -12.67 -5.21 15.04
N VAL A 308 -11.42 -5.60 15.34
CA VAL A 308 -10.48 -6.04 14.30
C VAL A 308 -10.49 -7.57 14.25
N ARG A 309 -10.80 -8.13 13.08
CA ARG A 309 -10.75 -9.58 12.82
C ARG A 309 -9.76 -9.86 11.72
N ILE A 310 -8.98 -10.92 11.90
CA ILE A 310 -7.93 -11.31 10.98
C ILE A 310 -8.20 -12.75 10.54
N PHE A 311 -8.12 -12.99 9.24
CA PHE A 311 -8.32 -14.30 8.64
C PHE A 311 -7.16 -14.62 7.70
N LYS A 312 -6.71 -15.87 7.71
CA LYS A 312 -5.75 -16.42 6.77
C LYS A 312 -6.47 -17.37 5.82
N LEU A 313 -6.15 -17.32 4.53
CA LEU A 313 -6.64 -18.30 3.58
C LEU A 313 -5.87 -19.63 3.73
N ASP A 314 -6.58 -20.72 4.06
CA ASP A 314 -6.08 -22.09 3.89
C ASP A 314 -6.10 -22.40 2.39
N THR A 315 -4.92 -22.38 1.77
CA THR A 315 -4.77 -22.59 0.32
C THR A 315 -5.04 -24.02 -0.14
N TRP A 316 -5.07 -24.99 0.78
CA TRP A 316 -5.40 -26.38 0.44
C TRP A 316 -6.91 -26.59 0.37
N LYS A 317 -7.65 -25.95 1.27
CA LYS A 317 -9.12 -26.03 1.32
C LYS A 317 -9.82 -24.90 0.56
N MET A 318 -9.09 -23.81 0.30
CA MET A 318 -9.62 -22.54 -0.18
C MET A 318 -10.68 -21.96 0.78
N GLU A 319 -10.41 -22.08 2.09
CA GLU A 319 -11.30 -21.63 3.17
C GLU A 319 -10.56 -20.63 4.08
N TRP A 320 -11.29 -19.68 4.64
CA TRP A 320 -10.73 -18.71 5.58
C TRP A 320 -10.66 -19.28 7.00
N VAL A 321 -9.53 -19.06 7.67
CA VAL A 321 -9.27 -19.50 9.04
C VAL A 321 -8.98 -18.27 9.91
N PRO A 322 -9.66 -18.08 11.06
CA PRO A 322 -9.40 -16.95 11.94
C PRO A 322 -7.99 -17.01 12.54
N VAL A 323 -7.38 -15.84 12.70
CA VAL A 323 -6.03 -15.65 13.26
C VAL A 323 -6.13 -14.68 14.43
N ASN A 324 -5.66 -15.11 15.60
CA ASN A 324 -5.64 -14.29 16.82
C ASN A 324 -4.22 -13.81 17.19
N ASP A 325 -3.19 -14.32 16.51
CA ASP A 325 -1.79 -13.98 16.73
C ASP A 325 -1.09 -13.80 15.39
N LEU A 326 -0.41 -12.67 15.21
CA LEU A 326 0.39 -12.35 14.04
C LEU A 326 1.78 -13.01 14.08
N ALA A 327 2.05 -13.93 15.01
CA ALA A 327 3.31 -14.67 15.10
C ALA A 327 4.54 -13.75 15.12
N GLY A 328 4.43 -12.65 15.87
CA GLY A 328 5.46 -11.63 15.99
C GLY A 328 5.39 -10.52 14.93
N TRP A 329 4.62 -10.66 13.87
CA TRP A 329 4.51 -9.61 12.85
C TRP A 329 3.71 -8.40 13.33
N THR A 330 3.91 -7.28 12.65
CA THR A 330 3.21 -6.01 12.87
C THR A 330 2.63 -5.52 11.54
N LEU A 331 1.37 -5.11 11.57
CA LEU A 331 0.66 -4.58 10.41
C LEU A 331 0.59 -3.05 10.45
N PHE A 332 0.65 -2.43 9.29
CA PHE A 332 0.54 -0.98 9.10
C PHE A 332 -0.53 -0.72 8.06
N LEU A 333 -1.64 -0.14 8.49
CA LEU A 333 -2.84 0.09 7.70
C LEU A 333 -3.05 1.59 7.50
N ASP A 334 -3.59 2.01 6.38
CA ASP A 334 -4.15 3.37 6.25
C ASP A 334 -5.53 3.34 5.62
N ALA A 335 -6.35 4.32 5.99
CA ALA A 335 -7.74 4.42 5.59
C ALA A 335 -7.89 5.27 4.31
N ARG A 336 -8.79 4.84 3.43
CA ARG A 336 -9.36 5.66 2.34
C ARG A 336 -10.70 6.26 2.72
N TYR A 337 -10.96 7.42 2.13
CA TYR A 337 -12.23 7.77 1.46
C TYR A 337 -11.92 8.63 0.25
#